data_AF-A0A5N6PNZ7-F1
#
_entry.id   AF-A0A5N6PNZ7-F1
#
_cell.length_a   1.000
_cell.length_b   1.000
_cell.length_c   1.000
_cell.angle_alpha   90.00
_cell.angle_beta   90.00
_cell.angle_gamma   90.00
#
_symmetry.space_group_name_H-M   'P 1'
#
loop_
_entity.id
_entity.type
_entity.pdbx_description
1 polymer ?
#
loop_
_entity_poly.entity_id
_entity_poly.type
_entity_poly.pdbx_seq_one_letter_code
_entity_poly.pdbx_strand_id
1 'polypeptide(L)'
;MLSSCSMVSWESKSRVWLTPSGLIEGIADFVRLKAGYIPGHWVQPGQGNKWDQGYDVTARFLDYCEGLRSGFVAELNKKMRYTYSVDYFVDLLGKTIDQLWSDYKAAYIT
;
A
#
# COMPACT_ATOMS: atom_id res chain seq x y z
N MET A 1 -24.29 48.09 -5.57
CA MET A 1 -23.97 47.15 -6.66
C MET A 1 -22.80 46.29 -6.21
N LEU A 2 -23.08 45.05 -5.79
CA LEU A 2 -22.05 44.07 -5.45
C LEU A 2 -21.62 43.41 -6.75
N SER A 3 -20.42 43.71 -7.23
CA SER A 3 -19.80 42.94 -8.31
C SER A 3 -18.92 41.88 -7.67
N SER A 4 -19.40 40.64 -7.72
CA SER A 4 -18.76 39.44 -7.22
C SER A 4 -17.40 39.25 -7.87
N CYS A 5 -16.33 39.54 -7.12
CA CYS A 5 -15.00 39.06 -7.45
C CYS A 5 -14.94 37.60 -6.99
N SER A 6 -14.88 36.68 -7.95
CA SER A 6 -14.84 35.24 -7.74
C SER A 6 -13.72 34.89 -6.76
N MET A 7 -14.13 34.51 -5.56
CA MET A 7 -13.29 33.93 -4.53
C MET A 7 -12.81 32.58 -5.05
N VAL A 8 -11.67 32.56 -5.75
CA VAL A 8 -10.92 31.32 -5.96
C VAL A 8 -10.45 30.91 -4.58
N SER A 9 -11.21 30.01 -3.97
CA SER A 9 -10.89 29.35 -2.72
C SER A 9 -9.51 28.73 -2.89
N TRP A 10 -8.51 29.36 -2.27
CA TRP A 10 -7.19 28.77 -2.07
C TRP A 10 -7.35 27.68 -1.01
N GLU A 11 -8.01 26.59 -1.41
CA GLU A 11 -7.93 25.33 -0.67
C GLU A 11 -6.47 24.93 -0.65
N SER A 12 -5.87 25.17 0.50
CA SER A 12 -4.54 24.74 0.88
C SER A 12 -4.53 23.22 1.01
N LYS A 13 -4.77 22.49 -0.08
CA LYS A 13 -4.46 21.06 -0.17
C LYS A 13 -2.97 20.97 -0.44
N SER A 14 -2.23 21.07 0.67
CA SER A 14 -0.90 20.54 0.86
C SER A 14 -0.56 19.49 -0.19
N ARG A 15 0.25 19.88 -1.19
CA ARG A 15 0.98 18.98 -2.09
C ARG A 15 2.09 18.27 -1.29
N VAL A 16 1.68 17.55 -0.26
CA VAL A 16 2.53 16.62 0.49
C VAL A 16 2.28 15.27 -0.16
N TRP A 17 3.17 14.92 -1.09
CA TRP A 17 3.45 13.57 -1.60
C TRP A 17 2.27 12.56 -1.53
N LEU A 18 1.61 12.33 -2.65
CA LEU A 18 0.48 11.38 -2.84
C LEU A 18 0.79 9.91 -2.50
N THR A 19 2.00 9.60 -2.05
CA THR A 19 2.36 8.26 -1.59
C THR A 19 1.92 8.09 -0.14
N PRO A 20 0.98 7.17 0.17
CA PRO A 20 0.59 6.92 1.56
C PRO A 20 1.83 6.53 2.35
N SER A 21 2.17 7.31 3.37
CA SER A 21 3.38 7.09 4.18
C SER A 21 3.48 5.65 4.70
N GLY A 22 2.34 5.08 5.08
CA GLY A 22 2.23 3.69 5.53
C GLY A 22 2.63 2.64 4.50
N LEU A 23 2.54 2.92 3.19
CA LEU A 23 2.99 1.99 2.15
C LEU A 23 4.51 2.01 1.99
N ILE A 24 5.15 3.17 2.11
CA ILE A 24 6.61 3.27 2.09
C ILE A 24 7.19 2.55 3.31
N GLU A 25 6.60 2.78 4.49
CA GLU A 25 6.97 2.10 5.73
C GLU A 25 6.71 0.59 5.63
N GLY A 26 5.58 0.18 5.07
CA GLY A 26 5.28 -1.24 4.80
C GLY A 26 6.24 -1.92 3.83
N ILE A 27 6.78 -1.23 2.82
CA ILE A 27 7.83 -1.77 1.94
C ILE A 27 9.14 -1.96 2.71
N ALA A 28 9.51 -1.00 3.57
CA ALA A 28 10.70 -1.14 4.41
C ALA A 28 10.57 -2.34 5.36
N ASP A 29 9.38 -2.54 5.94
CA ASP A 29 9.08 -3.68 6.79
C ASP A 29 8.98 -4.99 6.00
N PHE A 30 8.52 -4.98 4.75
CA PHE A 30 8.62 -6.15 3.88
C PHE A 30 10.08 -6.59 3.67
N VAL A 31 11.02 -5.66 3.47
CA VAL A 31 12.44 -6.02 3.36
C VAL A 31 12.96 -6.63 4.66
N ARG A 32 12.54 -6.11 5.83
CA ARG A 32 12.86 -6.71 7.15
C ARG A 32 12.29 -8.12 7.28
N LEU A 33 11.04 -8.32 6.83
CA LEU A 33 10.36 -9.62 6.81
C LEU A 33 11.16 -10.65 5.99
N LYS A 34 11.56 -10.30 4.75
CA LYS A 34 12.34 -11.18 3.87
C LYS A 34 13.73 -11.47 4.41
N ALA A 35 14.32 -10.53 5.15
CA ALA A 35 15.60 -10.71 5.81
C ALA A 35 15.51 -11.55 7.11
N GLY A 36 14.31 -12.02 7.51
CA GLY A 36 14.11 -12.83 8.71
C GLY A 36 14.11 -12.03 10.01
N TYR A 37 14.15 -10.69 9.93
CA TYR A 37 14.07 -9.80 11.09
C TYR A 37 12.62 -9.47 11.41
N ILE A 38 11.89 -10.46 11.94
CA ILE A 38 10.49 -10.32 12.32
C ILE A 38 10.41 -10.01 13.81
N PRO A 39 9.99 -8.80 14.22
CA PRO A 39 9.71 -8.50 15.62
C PRO A 39 8.61 -9.44 16.15
N GLY A 40 8.78 -9.95 17.37
CA GLY A 40 7.86 -10.92 17.96
C GLY A 40 6.41 -10.42 18.17
N HIS A 41 6.15 -9.12 18.02
CA HIS A 41 4.82 -8.51 18.15
C HIS A 41 4.10 -8.32 16.81
N TRP A 42 4.69 -8.73 15.69
CA TRP A 42 4.05 -8.58 14.39
C TRP A 42 2.85 -9.51 14.22
N VAL A 43 1.85 -9.02 13.49
CA VAL A 43 0.72 -9.84 13.10
C VAL A 43 1.12 -11.10 12.32
N GLN A 44 0.30 -12.14 12.47
CA GLN A 44 0.40 -13.36 11.67
C GLN A 44 -0.13 -13.11 10.24
N PRO A 45 0.29 -13.92 9.24
CA PRO A 45 -0.33 -13.91 7.93
C PRO A 45 -1.86 -14.09 8.03
N GLY A 46 -2.60 -13.35 7.20
CA GLY A 46 -4.06 -13.33 7.24
C GLY A 46 -4.69 -12.43 8.31
N GLN A 47 -3.93 -11.86 9.24
CA GLN A 47 -4.49 -10.95 10.25
C GLN A 47 -4.62 -9.51 9.75
N GLY A 48 -5.45 -8.74 10.46
CA GLY A 48 -5.80 -7.36 10.13
C GLY A 48 -7.13 -7.21 9.38
N ASN A 49 -7.65 -5.99 9.38
CA ASN A 49 -8.95 -5.61 8.80
C ASN A 49 -8.79 -4.91 7.44
N LYS A 50 -7.68 -4.18 7.24
CA LYS A 50 -7.36 -3.46 6.00
C LYS A 50 -5.88 -3.59 5.67
N TRP A 51 -5.56 -3.66 4.39
CA TRP A 51 -4.20 -3.88 3.89
C TRP A 51 -3.19 -2.78 4.28
N ASP A 52 -3.65 -1.55 4.51
CA ASP A 52 -2.86 -0.35 4.86
C ASP A 52 -3.06 0.12 6.32
N GLN A 53 -3.61 -0.72 7.20
CA GLN A 53 -3.91 -0.30 8.58
C GLN A 53 -2.69 -0.18 9.49
N GLY A 54 -1.54 -0.70 9.07
CA GLY A 54 -0.32 -0.78 9.86
C GLY A 54 0.79 -1.46 9.08
N TYR A 55 2.03 -1.15 9.43
CA TYR A 55 3.21 -1.53 8.65
C TYR A 55 3.42 -3.05 8.61
N ASP A 56 3.10 -3.74 9.69
CA ASP A 56 3.18 -5.20 9.81
C ASP A 56 2.14 -5.92 8.93
N VAL A 57 0.89 -5.45 8.94
CA VAL A 57 -0.18 -5.97 8.07
C VAL A 57 0.16 -5.70 6.60
N THR A 58 0.63 -4.50 6.27
CA THR A 58 1.06 -4.15 4.92
C THR A 58 2.23 -5.01 4.47
N ALA A 59 3.24 -5.22 5.32
CA ALA A 59 4.39 -6.08 5.00
C ALA A 59 3.98 -7.53 4.70
N ARG A 60 3.04 -8.10 5.49
CA ARG A 60 2.50 -9.45 5.23
C ARG A 60 1.71 -9.52 3.94
N PHE A 61 0.90 -8.52 3.64
CA PHE A 61 0.15 -8.44 2.39
C PHE A 61 1.08 -8.31 1.16
N LEU A 62 2.14 -7.51 1.27
CA LEU A 62 3.14 -7.36 0.22
C LEU A 62 3.92 -8.66 -0.01
N ASP A 63 4.23 -9.43 1.04
CA ASP A 63 4.86 -10.76 0.89
C ASP A 63 3.96 -11.77 0.18
N TYR A 64 2.65 -11.73 0.43
CA TYR A 64 1.69 -12.49 -0.36
C TYR A 64 1.71 -12.06 -1.84
N CYS A 65 1.69 -10.76 -2.13
CA CYS A 65 1.75 -10.25 -3.50
C CYS A 65 3.05 -10.61 -4.22
N GLU A 66 4.19 -10.59 -3.52
CA GLU A 66 5.48 -11.06 -4.02
C GLU A 66 5.44 -12.57 -4.34
N GLY A 67 4.69 -13.36 -3.57
CA GLY A 67 4.43 -14.77 -3.83
C GLY A 67 3.59 -15.02 -5.09
N LEU A 68 2.69 -14.11 -5.45
CA LEU A 68 1.91 -14.17 -6.70
C LEU A 68 2.76 -13.85 -7.93
N ARG A 69 3.67 -12.87 -7.80
CA ARG A 69 4.59 -12.46 -8.86
C ARG A 69 5.92 -12.03 -8.26
N SER A 70 6.96 -12.80 -8.56
CA SER A 70 8.33 -12.43 -8.19
C SER A 70 8.71 -11.08 -8.80
N GLY A 71 9.30 -10.20 -7.97
CA GLY A 71 9.68 -8.84 -8.31
C GLY A 71 8.55 -7.83 -8.22
N PHE A 72 7.36 -8.21 -7.73
CA PHE A 72 6.23 -7.30 -7.57
C PHE A 72 6.60 -6.08 -6.72
N VAL A 73 7.19 -6.28 -5.53
CA VAL A 73 7.51 -5.18 -4.61
C VAL A 73 8.58 -4.27 -5.22
N ALA A 74 9.55 -4.83 -5.94
CA ALA A 74 10.59 -4.06 -6.61
C ALA A 74 10.01 -3.17 -7.72
N GLU A 75 9.11 -3.69 -8.55
CA GLU A 75 8.45 -2.93 -9.60
C GLU A 75 7.47 -1.90 -9.05
N LEU A 76 6.73 -2.23 -7.98
CA LEU A 76 5.89 -1.28 -7.26
C LEU A 76 6.72 -0.11 -6.73
N ASN A 77 7.83 -0.39 -6.05
CA ASN A 77 8.74 0.64 -5.53
C ASN A 77 9.30 1.55 -6.63
N LYS A 78 9.66 0.97 -7.80
CA LYS A 78 10.09 1.75 -8.97
C LYS A 78 8.99 2.68 -9.48
N LYS A 79 7.75 2.19 -9.61
CA LYS A 79 6.61 3.01 -10.09
C LYS A 79 6.24 4.12 -9.11
N MET A 80 6.45 3.91 -7.82
CA MET A 80 6.15 4.89 -6.76
C MET A 80 7.20 6.00 -6.60
N ARG A 81 8.26 6.03 -7.41
CA ARG A 81 9.36 7.00 -7.29
C ARG A 81 8.90 8.46 -7.34
N TYR A 82 7.81 8.76 -8.05
CA TYR A 82 7.31 10.12 -8.25
C TYR A 82 5.84 10.30 -7.85
N THR A 83 5.02 9.27 -8.01
CA THR A 83 3.60 9.30 -7.65
C THR A 83 3.11 7.90 -7.33
N TYR A 84 2.09 7.82 -6.49
CA TYR A 84 1.38 6.59 -6.19
C TYR A 84 0.00 6.59 -6.83
N SER A 85 -0.36 5.47 -7.44
CA SER A 85 -1.74 5.11 -7.73
C SER A 85 -2.00 3.69 -7.24
N VAL A 86 -3.18 3.48 -6.66
CA VAL A 86 -3.67 2.15 -6.29
C VAL A 86 -3.84 1.25 -7.53
N ASP A 87 -3.99 1.85 -8.72
CA ASP A 87 -4.10 1.12 -9.98
C ASP A 87 -2.81 0.37 -10.35
N TYR A 88 -1.68 0.69 -9.72
CA TYR A 88 -0.44 -0.06 -9.94
C TYR A 88 -0.57 -1.54 -9.56
N PHE A 89 -1.46 -1.89 -8.63
CA PHE A 89 -1.76 -3.29 -8.32
C PHE A 89 -2.45 -3.98 -9.50
N VAL A 90 -3.33 -3.27 -10.20
CA VAL A 90 -3.97 -3.75 -11.43
C VAL A 90 -2.93 -3.88 -12.55
N ASP A 91 -2.06 -2.88 -12.73
CA ASP A 91 -0.99 -2.94 -13.75
C ASP A 91 -0.05 -4.12 -13.53
N LEU A 92 0.26 -4.46 -12.27
CA LEU A 92 1.29 -5.43 -11.94
C LEU A 92 0.76 -6.85 -11.74
N LEU A 93 -0.47 -7.01 -11.25
CA LEU A 93 -1.07 -8.30 -10.90
C LEU A 93 -2.41 -8.57 -11.61
N GLY A 94 -2.93 -7.62 -12.38
CA GLY A 94 -4.21 -7.76 -13.10
C GLY A 94 -5.45 -7.76 -12.20
N LYS A 95 -5.29 -7.43 -10.92
CA LYS A 95 -6.36 -7.47 -9.91
C LYS A 95 -6.42 -6.17 -9.13
N THR A 96 -7.62 -5.79 -8.72
CA THR A 96 -7.79 -4.63 -7.82
C THR A 96 -7.23 -4.96 -6.43
N ILE A 97 -6.90 -3.92 -5.67
CA ILE A 97 -6.39 -4.09 -4.31
C ILE A 97 -7.39 -4.83 -3.40
N ASP A 98 -8.69 -4.60 -3.60
CA ASP A 98 -9.75 -5.26 -2.83
C ASP A 98 -9.84 -6.76 -3.16
N GLN A 99 -9.67 -7.13 -4.44
CA GLN A 99 -9.61 -8.53 -4.86
C GLN A 99 -8.39 -9.22 -4.27
N LEU A 100 -7.21 -8.59 -4.37
CA LEU A 100 -5.98 -9.13 -3.79
C LEU A 100 -6.08 -9.28 -2.28
N TRP A 101 -6.69 -8.31 -1.60
CA TRP A 101 -6.89 -8.37 -0.16
C TRP A 101 -7.86 -9.50 0.23
N SER A 102 -8.96 -9.65 -0.51
CA SER A 102 -9.88 -10.77 -0.32
C SER A 102 -9.20 -12.12 -0.53
N ASP A 103 -8.42 -12.26 -1.60
CA ASP A 103 -7.67 -13.48 -1.92
C ASP A 103 -6.62 -13.78 -0.84
N TYR A 104 -5.91 -12.76 -0.34
CA TYR A 104 -5.00 -12.87 0.79
C TYR A 104 -5.72 -13.39 2.04
N LYS A 105 -6.87 -12.80 2.40
CA LYS A 105 -7.65 -13.26 3.55
C LYS A 105 -8.10 -14.71 3.35
N ALA A 106 -8.60 -15.07 2.17
CA ALA A 106 -9.01 -16.44 1.86
C ALA A 106 -7.85 -17.45 1.94
N ALA A 107 -6.64 -17.07 1.52
CA ALA A 107 -5.45 -17.93 1.58
C ALA A 107 -5.00 -18.26 3.02
N TYR A 108 -5.41 -17.47 4.01
CA TYR A 108 -5.02 -17.60 5.42
C TYR A 108 -6.22 -17.73 6.37
N ILE A 109 -7.43 -17.98 5.85
CA ILE A 109 -8.55 -18.50 6.66
C ILE A 109 -8.22 -19.97 6.92
N THR A 110 -7.59 -20.23 8.05
CA THR A 110 -7.51 -21.57 8.69
C THR A 110 -8.55 -21.69 9.77
#